data_AF-A0A438G0U1-F1
#
_entry.id   AF-A0A438G0U1-F1
#
_cell.length_a   1.000
_cell.length_b   1.000
_cell.length_c   1.000
_cell.angle_alpha   90.00
_cell.angle_beta   90.00
_cell.angle_gamma   90.00
#
_symmetry.space_group_name_H-M   'P 1'
#
loop_
_entity.id
_entity.type
_entity.pdbx_description
1 polymer ?
#
loop_
_entity_poly.entity_id
_entity_poly.type
_entity_poly.pdbx_seq_one_letter_code
_entity_poly.pdbx_strand_id
1 'polypeptide(L)'
;MLQPDITAPGVDILAAYSPVAPVTDEAEDKRSVKYTILSGTSMSCPHVAGIAAYIKTFHPDWSPSAIQSALITTAWPMNGTHMMNGELAFGSGHVDPVKAVSPGLVYEALKADYINMMCSMGYDTKTVRLVSGDNSSCPKDTKGSPKDLNYPSMAVKVEETKSFKVEFPRTVTNFGSANSTYKATVINTNSHIKSK
;
A
#
# COMPACT_ATOMS: atom_id res chain seq x y z
N MET A 1 5.64 8.32 -2.75
CA MET A 1 4.61 7.37 -2.27
C MET A 1 4.40 7.59 -0.79
N LEU A 2 3.16 7.48 -0.33
CA LEU A 2 2.84 7.48 1.10
C LEU A 2 3.13 6.08 1.66
N GLN A 3 3.59 5.99 2.91
CA GLN A 3 3.76 4.73 3.64
C GLN A 3 3.37 4.97 5.11
N PRO A 4 2.80 3.96 5.81
CA PRO A 4 2.38 2.65 5.29
C PRO A 4 1.18 2.76 4.33
N ASP A 5 0.87 1.69 3.61
CA ASP A 5 -0.24 1.69 2.64
C ASP A 5 -1.60 1.45 3.29
N ILE A 6 -1.67 0.54 4.25
CA ILE A 6 -2.91 0.04 4.83
C ILE A 6 -2.68 -0.51 6.23
N THR A 7 -3.76 -0.61 7.01
CA THR A 7 -3.77 -1.14 8.38
C THR A 7 -4.61 -2.39 8.46
N ALA A 8 -4.15 -3.38 9.24
CA ALA A 8 -4.86 -4.61 9.55
C ALA A 8 -4.62 -5.04 11.01
N PRO A 9 -5.45 -5.93 11.58
CA PRO A 9 -5.31 -6.39 12.95
C PRO A 9 -3.92 -6.98 13.22
N GLY A 10 -3.24 -6.46 14.24
CA GLY A 10 -1.89 -6.91 14.62
C GLY A 10 -1.62 -6.80 16.11
N VAL A 11 -2.63 -6.56 16.94
CA VAL A 11 -2.49 -6.52 18.39
C VAL A 11 -3.34 -7.64 18.97
N ASP A 12 -2.76 -8.38 19.91
CA ASP A 12 -3.35 -9.52 20.61
C ASP A 12 -3.92 -10.58 19.66
N ILE A 13 -3.12 -10.95 18.66
CA ILE A 13 -3.49 -11.95 17.66
C ILE A 13 -3.14 -13.35 18.17
N LEU A 14 -4.17 -14.19 18.31
CA LEU A 14 -4.02 -15.61 18.61
C LEU A 14 -3.64 -16.37 17.33
N ALA A 15 -2.49 -17.03 17.33
CA ALA A 15 -2.01 -17.84 16.21
C ALA A 15 -1.32 -19.11 16.68
N ALA A 16 -1.16 -20.08 15.77
CA ALA A 16 -0.44 -21.32 16.04
C ALA A 16 1.00 -21.02 16.44
N TYR A 17 1.51 -21.78 17.40
CA TYR A 17 2.84 -21.60 17.96
C TYR A 17 3.56 -22.94 18.12
N SER A 18 4.89 -22.89 18.05
CA SER A 18 5.70 -24.10 18.16
C SER A 18 5.64 -24.63 19.60
N PRO A 19 5.27 -25.91 19.83
CA PRO A 19 5.26 -26.50 21.17
C PRO A 19 6.64 -26.58 21.84
N VAL A 20 7.73 -26.40 21.07
CA VAL A 20 9.11 -26.40 21.58
C VAL A 20 9.67 -24.98 21.76
N ALA A 21 8.95 -23.95 21.33
CA ALA A 21 9.34 -22.57 21.57
C ALA A 21 8.85 -22.13 22.96
N PRO A 22 9.65 -21.35 23.71
CA PRO A 22 9.21 -20.81 25.00
C PRO A 22 8.10 -19.77 24.78
N VAL A 23 7.14 -19.71 25.72
CA VAL A 23 5.98 -18.81 25.61
C VAL A 23 6.37 -17.36 25.90
N THR A 24 7.37 -17.17 26.76
CA THR A 24 8.01 -15.87 27.03
C THR A 24 9.48 -15.92 26.66
N ASP A 25 10.13 -14.76 26.56
CA ASP A 25 11.58 -14.66 26.31
C ASP A 25 12.45 -15.09 27.51
N GLU A 26 11.83 -15.67 28.54
CA GLU A 26 12.50 -16.12 29.76
C GLU A 26 13.03 -17.54 29.56
N ALA A 27 14.33 -17.72 29.76
CA ALA A 27 15.01 -19.01 29.55
C ALA A 27 14.47 -20.15 30.46
N GLU A 28 13.76 -19.79 31.53
CA GLU A 28 13.20 -20.71 32.53
C GLU A 28 11.75 -21.11 32.22
N ASP A 29 11.11 -20.49 31.22
CA ASP A 29 9.73 -20.80 30.86
C ASP A 29 9.65 -22.16 30.14
N LYS A 30 9.17 -23.17 30.87
CA LYS A 30 8.98 -24.53 30.38
C LYS A 30 7.57 -24.79 29.84
N ARG A 31 6.72 -23.77 29.76
CA ARG A 31 5.36 -23.93 29.22
C ARG A 31 5.43 -24.26 27.74
N SER A 32 4.54 -25.15 27.33
CA SER A 32 4.36 -25.56 25.93
C SER A 32 2.91 -25.31 25.54
N VAL A 33 2.70 -24.57 24.45
CA VAL A 33 1.38 -24.21 23.94
C VAL A 33 1.30 -24.48 22.45
N LYS A 34 0.10 -24.81 21.98
CA LYS A 34 -0.18 -24.96 20.53
C LYS A 34 -0.52 -23.63 19.86
N TYR A 35 -0.91 -22.65 20.67
CA TYR A 35 -1.30 -21.31 20.24
C TYR A 35 -0.81 -20.30 21.25
N THR A 36 -0.45 -19.12 20.78
CA THR A 36 -0.07 -17.99 21.64
C THR A 36 -0.65 -16.69 21.09
N ILE A 37 -0.68 -15.66 21.93
CA ILE A 37 -1.16 -14.33 21.59
C ILE A 37 0.06 -13.44 21.44
N LEU A 38 0.22 -12.82 20.27
CA LEU A 38 1.32 -11.90 19.97
C LEU A 38 0.82 -10.63 19.32
N SER A 39 1.63 -9.58 19.42
CA SER A 39 1.37 -8.26 18.86
C SER A 39 2.55 -7.81 18.01
N GLY A 40 2.26 -7.14 16.90
CA GLY A 40 3.24 -6.60 15.97
C GLY A 40 2.71 -6.45 14.56
N THR A 41 3.40 -5.64 13.75
CA THR A 41 3.14 -5.54 12.32
C THR A 41 3.38 -6.87 11.59
N SER A 42 4.21 -7.74 12.17
CA SER A 42 4.39 -9.14 11.75
C SER A 42 3.11 -9.97 11.86
N MET A 43 2.15 -9.57 12.70
CA MET A 43 0.82 -10.20 12.79
C MET A 43 -0.21 -9.52 11.88
N SER A 44 -0.07 -8.22 11.59
CA SER A 44 -0.89 -7.53 10.58
C SER A 44 -0.59 -8.01 9.15
N CYS A 45 0.69 -8.20 8.82
CA CYS A 45 1.13 -8.61 7.48
C CYS A 45 0.42 -9.87 6.95
N PRO A 46 0.35 -11.01 7.68
CA PRO A 46 -0.32 -12.21 7.18
C PRO A 46 -1.84 -12.03 7.00
N HIS A 47 -2.48 -11.13 7.74
CA HIS A 47 -3.90 -10.78 7.48
C HIS A 47 -4.04 -10.15 6.09
N VAL A 48 -3.24 -9.13 5.77
CA VAL A 48 -3.27 -8.48 4.45
C VAL A 48 -2.89 -9.46 3.34
N ALA A 49 -1.88 -10.31 3.56
CA ALA A 49 -1.49 -11.34 2.60
C ALA A 49 -2.62 -12.35 2.34
N GLY A 50 -3.33 -12.80 3.39
CA GLY A 50 -4.49 -13.66 3.27
C GLY A 50 -5.63 -13.01 2.49
N ILE A 51 -5.91 -11.73 2.74
CA ILE A 51 -6.92 -10.97 2.00
C ILE A 51 -6.51 -10.79 0.53
N ALA A 52 -5.24 -10.49 0.26
CA ALA A 52 -4.73 -10.39 -1.12
C ALA A 52 -4.88 -11.71 -1.88
N ALA A 53 -4.57 -12.85 -1.23
CA ALA A 53 -4.80 -14.17 -1.79
C ALA A 53 -6.29 -14.45 -2.02
N TYR A 54 -7.16 -14.05 -1.08
CA TYR A 54 -8.61 -14.13 -1.22
C TYR A 54 -9.11 -13.33 -2.44
N ILE A 55 -8.68 -12.08 -2.61
CA ILE A 55 -9.04 -11.26 -3.79
C ILE A 55 -8.56 -11.95 -5.08
N LYS A 56 -7.34 -12.51 -5.08
CA LYS A 56 -6.77 -13.21 -6.23
C LYS A 56 -7.59 -14.43 -6.67
N THR A 57 -8.36 -15.06 -5.79
CA THR A 57 -9.23 -16.17 -6.20
C THR A 57 -10.43 -15.70 -7.02
N PHE A 58 -10.93 -14.48 -6.78
CA PHE A 58 -12.01 -13.87 -7.55
C PHE A 58 -11.50 -13.18 -8.82
N HIS A 59 -10.25 -12.70 -8.80
CA HIS A 59 -9.60 -12.04 -9.94
C HIS A 59 -8.24 -12.69 -10.29
N PRO A 60 -8.24 -13.89 -10.87
CA PRO A 60 -7.00 -14.65 -11.14
C PRO A 60 -6.03 -13.96 -12.11
N ASP A 61 -6.52 -13.03 -12.91
CA ASP A 61 -5.79 -12.25 -13.92
C ASP A 61 -5.20 -10.94 -13.37
N TRP A 62 -5.67 -10.45 -12.22
CA TRP A 62 -5.21 -9.17 -11.68
C TRP A 62 -3.71 -9.14 -11.37
N SER A 63 -3.06 -8.04 -11.73
CA SER A 63 -1.69 -7.76 -11.34
C SER A 63 -1.57 -7.57 -9.82
N PRO A 64 -0.37 -7.74 -9.23
CA PRO A 64 -0.14 -7.42 -7.82
C PRO A 64 -0.51 -5.97 -7.47
N SER A 65 -0.24 -5.02 -8.37
CA SER A 65 -0.63 -3.61 -8.20
C SER A 65 -2.14 -3.41 -8.22
N ALA A 66 -2.89 -4.16 -9.04
CA ALA A 66 -4.35 -4.07 -9.05
C ALA A 66 -4.95 -4.54 -7.72
N ILE A 67 -4.46 -5.64 -7.16
CA ILE A 67 -4.88 -6.14 -5.84
C ILE A 67 -4.51 -5.14 -4.74
N GLN A 68 -3.28 -4.61 -4.77
CA GLN A 68 -2.86 -3.57 -3.83
C GLN A 68 -3.76 -2.33 -3.94
N SER A 69 -4.07 -1.88 -5.16
CA SER A 69 -4.98 -0.76 -5.38
C SER A 69 -6.37 -1.03 -4.83
N ALA A 70 -6.92 -2.22 -5.04
CA ALA A 70 -8.23 -2.59 -4.51
C ALA A 70 -8.25 -2.47 -2.99
N LEU A 71 -7.26 -3.07 -2.31
CA LEU A 71 -7.10 -2.98 -0.86
C LEU A 71 -7.04 -1.52 -0.36
N ILE A 72 -6.19 -0.70 -0.97
CA ILE A 72 -5.95 0.69 -0.55
C ILE A 72 -7.19 1.56 -0.77
N THR A 73 -7.84 1.46 -1.94
CA THR A 73 -8.96 2.35 -2.33
C THR A 73 -10.28 1.98 -1.65
N THR A 74 -10.44 0.74 -1.17
CA THR A 74 -11.66 0.31 -0.47
C THR A 74 -11.51 0.26 1.04
N ALA A 75 -10.34 0.61 1.57
CA ALA A 75 -10.08 0.64 3.01
C ALA A 75 -11.07 1.55 3.74
N TRP A 76 -11.40 1.20 4.98
CA TRP A 76 -12.20 2.04 5.86
C TRP A 76 -11.35 3.20 6.39
N PRO A 77 -11.77 4.46 6.15
CA PRO A 77 -11.07 5.61 6.68
C PRO A 77 -10.95 5.53 8.19
N MET A 78 -9.73 5.66 8.70
CA MET A 78 -9.45 5.69 10.13
C MET A 78 -9.46 7.14 10.63
N ASN A 79 -9.87 7.32 11.88
CA ASN A 79 -9.91 8.65 12.47
C ASN A 79 -8.50 9.13 12.85
N GLY A 80 -8.00 10.12 12.11
CA GLY A 80 -6.71 10.76 12.37
C GLY A 80 -6.67 11.64 13.63
N THR A 81 -7.80 11.98 14.27
CA THR A 81 -7.78 12.87 15.46
C THR A 81 -7.07 12.25 16.66
N HIS A 82 -7.01 10.92 16.75
CA HIS A 82 -6.31 10.21 17.83
C HIS A 82 -4.88 9.79 17.43
N MET A 83 -4.50 9.95 16.16
CA MET A 83 -3.21 9.51 15.63
C MET A 83 -2.47 10.73 15.08
N MET A 84 -1.49 11.24 15.83
CA MET A 84 -0.75 12.47 15.51
C MET A 84 -0.12 12.51 14.10
N ASN A 85 0.03 11.35 13.45
CA ASN A 85 0.66 11.22 12.13
C ASN A 85 -0.34 11.00 10.98
N GLY A 86 -1.66 10.97 11.24
CA GLY A 86 -2.69 10.81 10.22
C GLY A 86 -2.42 9.63 9.29
N GLU A 87 -2.45 9.88 7.97
CA GLU A 87 -2.22 8.87 6.94
C GLU A 87 -0.79 8.28 6.99
N LEU A 88 0.19 8.94 7.63
CA LEU A 88 1.53 8.37 7.88
C LEU A 88 1.54 7.32 9.00
N ALA A 89 0.43 7.17 9.75
CA ALA A 89 0.27 6.09 10.72
C ALA A 89 -0.45 4.86 10.15
N PHE A 90 -1.49 5.07 9.34
CA PHE A 90 -2.40 3.99 8.92
C PHE A 90 -2.59 3.84 7.41
N GLY A 91 -1.95 4.68 6.59
CA GLY A 91 -2.12 4.71 5.15
C GLY A 91 -3.54 5.13 4.77
N SER A 92 -4.18 4.36 3.89
CA SER A 92 -5.57 4.61 3.50
C SER A 92 -6.61 4.16 4.53
N GLY A 93 -6.20 3.41 5.56
CA GLY A 93 -7.06 3.02 6.67
C GLY A 93 -7.11 1.51 6.90
N HIS A 94 -8.20 1.03 7.52
CA HIS A 94 -8.35 -0.36 7.90
C HIS A 94 -8.84 -1.21 6.72
N VAL A 95 -8.26 -2.40 6.52
CA VAL A 95 -8.65 -3.33 5.44
C VAL A 95 -10.15 -3.64 5.45
N ASP A 96 -10.78 -3.63 4.26
CA ASP A 96 -12.13 -4.17 4.03
C ASP A 96 -12.05 -5.28 2.97
N PRO A 97 -11.99 -6.56 3.39
CA PRO A 97 -11.86 -7.69 2.46
C PRO A 97 -13.03 -7.83 1.50
N VAL A 98 -14.24 -7.46 1.93
CA VAL A 98 -15.46 -7.69 1.16
C VAL A 98 -15.56 -6.65 0.03
N LYS A 99 -15.30 -5.38 0.34
CA LYS A 99 -15.30 -4.33 -0.70
C LYS A 99 -14.13 -4.46 -1.66
N ALA A 100 -12.97 -4.93 -1.18
CA ALA A 100 -11.77 -5.07 -2.01
C ALA A 100 -11.93 -6.10 -3.15
N VAL A 101 -12.91 -7.01 -3.08
CA VAL A 101 -13.24 -7.89 -4.20
C VAL A 101 -13.86 -7.12 -5.36
N SER A 102 -14.57 -6.01 -5.12
CA SER A 102 -15.24 -5.25 -6.19
C SER A 102 -15.01 -3.75 -6.03
N PRO A 103 -13.77 -3.26 -6.25
CA PRO A 103 -13.38 -1.86 -6.04
C PRO A 103 -13.93 -0.91 -7.11
N GLY A 104 -14.41 -1.45 -8.24
CA GLY A 104 -14.84 -0.69 -9.41
C GLY A 104 -13.68 -0.17 -10.25
N LEU A 105 -12.82 0.66 -9.66
CA LEU A 105 -11.63 1.22 -10.32
C LEU A 105 -10.35 0.77 -9.60
N VAL A 106 -9.29 0.53 -10.37
CA VAL A 106 -7.95 0.25 -9.81
C VAL A 106 -6.87 1.08 -10.49
N TYR A 107 -5.83 1.43 -9.73
CA TYR A 107 -4.59 2.04 -10.20
C TYR A 107 -3.59 0.92 -10.51
N GLU A 108 -3.47 0.57 -11.78
CA GLU A 108 -2.55 -0.47 -12.21
C GLU A 108 -1.18 0.09 -12.57
N ALA A 109 -0.13 -0.56 -12.10
CA ALA A 109 1.27 -0.24 -12.41
C ALA A 109 2.02 -1.52 -12.77
N LEU A 110 2.68 -1.52 -13.92
CA LEU A 110 3.42 -2.67 -14.41
C LEU A 110 4.87 -2.64 -13.93
N LYS A 111 5.57 -3.77 -14.05
CA LYS A 111 7.00 -3.88 -13.71
C LYS A 111 7.84 -2.75 -14.33
N ALA A 112 7.56 -2.40 -15.59
CA ALA A 112 8.23 -1.33 -16.31
C ALA A 112 8.06 0.04 -15.63
N ASP A 113 6.90 0.31 -15.01
CA ASP A 113 6.64 1.57 -14.31
C ASP A 113 7.49 1.68 -13.04
N TYR A 114 7.67 0.59 -12.30
CA TYR A 114 8.57 0.55 -11.15
C TYR A 114 10.04 0.67 -11.55
N ILE A 115 10.44 0.08 -12.67
CA ILE A 115 11.79 0.26 -13.23
C ILE A 115 12.01 1.73 -13.60
N ASN A 116 11.08 2.33 -14.35
CA ASN A 116 11.15 3.75 -14.71
C ASN A 116 11.18 4.66 -13.48
N MET A 117 10.39 4.33 -12.45
CA MET A 117 10.42 5.02 -11.16
C MET A 117 11.81 4.95 -10.54
N MET A 118 12.40 3.75 -10.41
CA MET A 118 13.75 3.59 -9.87
C MET A 118 14.78 4.36 -10.69
N CYS A 119 14.75 4.26 -12.01
CA CYS A 119 15.64 5.02 -12.88
C CYS A 119 15.50 6.55 -12.67
N SER A 120 14.27 7.05 -12.50
CA SER A 120 14.01 8.47 -12.21
C SER A 120 14.49 8.94 -10.82
N MET A 121 14.70 8.01 -9.88
CA MET A 121 15.33 8.28 -8.58
C MET A 121 16.85 8.36 -8.66
N GLY A 122 17.45 8.06 -9.82
CA GLY A 122 18.90 8.05 -10.02
C GLY A 122 19.55 6.69 -9.75
N TYR A 123 18.78 5.61 -9.63
CA TYR A 123 19.36 4.26 -9.57
C TYR A 123 20.00 3.89 -10.91
N ASP A 124 21.19 3.28 -10.86
CA ASP A 124 21.88 2.84 -12.06
C ASP A 124 21.36 1.48 -12.58
N THR A 125 21.72 1.15 -13.82
CA THR A 125 21.29 -0.11 -14.45
C THR A 125 21.78 -1.34 -13.67
N LYS A 126 22.93 -1.27 -13.00
CA LYS A 126 23.44 -2.40 -12.22
C LYS A 126 22.53 -2.69 -11.02
N THR A 127 22.17 -1.64 -10.27
CA THR A 127 21.28 -1.72 -9.11
C THR A 127 19.89 -2.15 -9.52
N VAL A 128 19.35 -1.59 -10.60
CA VAL A 128 18.03 -1.99 -11.11
C VAL A 128 18.01 -3.48 -11.47
N ARG A 129 19.05 -4.01 -12.13
CA ARG A 129 19.13 -5.45 -12.45
C ARG A 129 19.22 -6.35 -11.23
N LEU A 130 19.97 -5.91 -10.21
CA LEU A 130 20.04 -6.61 -8.91
C LEU A 130 18.66 -6.72 -8.26
N VAL A 131 17.84 -5.67 -8.34
CA VAL A 131 16.48 -5.64 -7.76
C VAL A 131 15.45 -6.33 -8.66
N SER A 132 15.50 -6.12 -9.98
CA SER A 132 14.51 -6.62 -10.93
C SER A 132 14.69 -8.10 -11.27
N GLY A 133 15.88 -8.65 -11.02
CA GLY A 133 16.25 -10.03 -11.32
C GLY A 133 16.33 -10.35 -12.82
N ASP A 134 16.36 -9.34 -13.68
CA ASP A 134 16.39 -9.50 -15.14
C ASP A 134 17.31 -8.47 -15.82
N ASN A 135 17.31 -8.44 -17.16
CA ASN A 135 18.16 -7.55 -17.95
C ASN A 135 17.62 -6.12 -18.13
N SER A 136 16.73 -5.67 -17.26
CA SER A 136 16.20 -4.30 -17.27
C SER A 136 17.31 -3.25 -17.28
N SER A 137 17.03 -2.11 -17.90
CA SER A 137 18.01 -1.03 -18.06
C SER A 137 17.36 0.32 -17.87
N CYS A 138 18.14 1.28 -17.38
CA CYS A 138 17.73 2.68 -17.32
C CYS A 138 18.26 3.42 -18.55
N PRO A 139 17.40 3.92 -19.45
CA PRO A 139 17.79 4.86 -20.47
C PRO A 139 18.44 6.10 -19.84
N LYS A 140 19.48 6.65 -20.48
CA LYS A 140 20.14 7.89 -20.02
C LYS A 140 19.18 9.09 -19.94
N ASP A 141 18.16 9.08 -20.80
CA ASP A 141 17.14 10.13 -20.87
C ASP A 141 15.83 9.72 -20.18
N THR A 142 15.89 8.90 -19.12
CA THR A 142 14.67 8.54 -18.38
C THR A 142 14.04 9.80 -17.81
N LYS A 143 12.92 10.21 -18.40
CA LYS A 143 12.10 11.34 -17.95
C LYS A 143 11.06 10.83 -16.96
N GLY A 144 10.79 11.62 -15.93
CA GLY A 144 9.73 11.34 -14.97
C GLY A 144 10.18 11.63 -13.54
N SER A 145 9.25 11.44 -12.62
CA SER A 145 9.47 11.59 -11.18
C SER A 145 8.81 10.42 -10.44
N PRO A 146 9.30 10.04 -9.24
CA PRO A 146 8.68 8.97 -8.47
C PRO A 146 7.21 9.21 -8.11
N LYS A 147 6.76 10.48 -8.12
CA LYS A 147 5.36 10.85 -7.91
C LYS A 147 4.44 10.45 -9.08
N ASP A 148 5.01 10.24 -10.26
CA ASP A 148 4.30 9.92 -11.51
C ASP A 148 3.95 8.43 -11.60
N LEU A 149 4.51 7.59 -10.72
CA LEU A 149 4.07 6.20 -10.57
C LEU A 149 2.55 6.19 -10.35
N ASN A 150 1.85 5.31 -11.08
CA ASN A 150 0.40 5.17 -11.02
C ASN A 150 -0.05 4.46 -9.74
N TYR A 151 0.17 5.12 -8.61
CA TYR A 151 0.00 4.59 -7.27
C TYR A 151 -1.30 5.14 -6.64
N PRO A 152 -2.05 4.33 -5.86
CA PRO A 152 -3.36 4.73 -5.29
C PRO A 152 -3.28 5.77 -4.16
N SER A 153 -2.10 6.32 -3.88
CA SER A 153 -1.91 7.46 -2.97
C SER A 153 -1.06 8.55 -3.61
N MET A 154 -1.25 9.78 -3.12
CA MET A 154 -0.53 10.97 -3.57
C MET A 154 0.15 11.60 -2.36
N ALA A 155 1.46 11.77 -2.42
CA ALA A 155 2.24 12.40 -1.36
C ALA A 155 3.39 13.19 -1.96
N VAL A 156 3.63 14.37 -1.42
CA VAL A 156 4.75 15.24 -1.80
C VAL A 156 5.28 15.94 -0.56
N LYS A 157 6.61 15.97 -0.44
CA LYS A 157 7.29 16.77 0.58
C LYS A 157 7.37 18.21 0.06
N VAL A 158 6.88 19.15 0.86
CA VAL A 158 6.86 20.58 0.54
C VAL A 158 7.55 21.37 1.64
N GLU A 159 8.02 22.57 1.31
CA GLU A 159 8.54 23.51 2.30
C GLU A 159 7.37 24.31 2.89
N GLU A 160 7.30 24.42 4.22
CA GLU A 160 6.12 24.96 4.95
C GLU A 160 5.71 26.37 4.52
N THR A 161 6.66 27.22 4.14
CA THR A 161 6.43 28.65 3.89
C THR A 161 6.40 29.03 2.41
N LYS A 162 6.63 28.08 1.50
CA LYS A 162 6.65 28.36 0.05
C LYS A 162 5.38 27.89 -0.62
N SER A 163 4.83 28.75 -1.47
CA SER A 163 3.77 28.34 -2.39
C SER A 163 4.30 27.27 -3.33
N PHE A 164 3.53 26.20 -3.53
CA PHE A 164 3.88 25.09 -4.40
C PHE A 164 2.71 24.74 -5.31
N LYS A 165 3.04 24.18 -6.48
CA LYS A 165 2.09 23.52 -7.38
C LYS A 165 2.67 22.16 -7.73
N VAL A 166 1.88 21.12 -7.54
CA VAL A 166 2.29 19.74 -7.84
C VAL A 166 1.17 19.06 -8.61
N GLU A 167 1.55 18.38 -9.68
CA GLU A 167 0.65 17.57 -10.50
C GLU A 167 1.02 16.09 -10.33
N PHE A 168 -0.01 15.26 -10.19
CA PHE A 168 0.09 13.80 -10.04
C PHE A 168 -0.68 13.14 -11.19
N PRO A 169 -0.01 12.68 -12.25
CA PRO A 169 -0.68 11.94 -13.31
C PRO A 169 -1.14 10.59 -12.76
N ARG A 170 -2.41 10.23 -13.01
CA ARG A 170 -2.97 8.92 -12.64
C ARG A 170 -3.84 8.38 -13.76
N THR A 171 -3.79 7.06 -13.93
CA THR A 171 -4.65 6.30 -14.83
C THR A 171 -5.41 5.28 -14.00
N VAL A 172 -6.71 5.17 -14.23
CA VAL A 172 -7.55 4.17 -13.55
C VAL A 172 -8.12 3.22 -14.58
N THR A 173 -8.10 1.94 -14.26
CA THR A 173 -8.70 0.87 -15.08
C THR A 173 -10.03 0.48 -14.44
N ASN A 174 -11.09 0.41 -15.25
CA ASN A 174 -12.41 -0.01 -14.79
C ASN A 174 -12.53 -1.53 -14.80
N PHE A 175 -12.71 -2.12 -13.61
CA PHE A 175 -13.04 -3.53 -13.38
C PHE A 175 -14.47 -3.70 -12.83
N GLY A 176 -15.25 -2.62 -12.74
CA GLY A 176 -16.66 -2.65 -12.41
C GLY A 176 -17.55 -2.82 -13.65
N SER A 177 -18.81 -2.40 -13.52
CA SER A 177 -19.77 -2.46 -14.61
C SER A 177 -19.31 -1.68 -15.84
N ALA A 178 -19.48 -2.26 -17.01
CA ALA A 178 -19.26 -1.58 -18.28
C ALA A 178 -20.12 -0.30 -18.38
N ASN A 179 -19.59 0.73 -19.03
CA ASN A 179 -20.26 2.01 -19.27
C ASN A 179 -20.64 2.81 -18.00
N SER A 180 -19.80 2.75 -16.97
CA SER A 180 -19.97 3.56 -15.75
C SER A 180 -19.33 4.95 -15.89
N THR A 181 -19.95 5.97 -15.28
CA THR A 181 -19.37 7.32 -15.16
C THR A 181 -19.08 7.63 -13.69
N TYR A 182 -17.85 8.03 -13.40
CA TYR A 182 -17.41 8.38 -12.04
C TYR A 182 -17.21 9.89 -11.91
N LYS A 183 -17.64 10.46 -10.78
CA LYS A 183 -17.43 11.88 -10.45
C LYS A 183 -16.41 12.01 -9.33
N ALA A 184 -15.30 12.69 -9.61
CA ALA A 184 -14.29 12.99 -8.60
C ALA A 184 -14.83 13.99 -7.58
N THR A 185 -14.58 13.72 -6.30
CA THR A 185 -14.87 14.63 -5.19
C THR A 185 -13.59 14.88 -4.42
N VAL A 186 -13.26 16.15 -4.18
CA VAL A 186 -12.10 16.54 -3.37
C VAL A 186 -12.60 16.99 -2.01
N ILE A 187 -12.20 16.28 -0.97
CA ILE A 187 -12.49 16.65 0.41
C ILE A 187 -11.25 17.33 0.96
N ASN A 188 -11.42 18.54 1.46
CA ASN A 188 -10.34 19.29 2.05
C ASN A 188 -10.51 19.32 3.56
N THR A 189 -9.65 18.59 4.26
CA THR A 189 -9.65 18.49 5.72
C THR A 189 -8.93 19.65 6.41
N ASN A 190 -8.25 20.52 5.64
CA ASN A 190 -7.51 21.67 6.17
C ASN A 190 -7.93 22.97 5.45
N SER A 191 -8.49 23.93 6.20
CA SER A 191 -9.02 25.21 5.68
C SER A 191 -8.00 26.09 4.94
N HIS A 192 -6.70 25.76 5.02
CA HIS A 192 -5.59 26.50 4.40
C HIS A 192 -5.14 25.95 3.05
N ILE A 193 -5.53 24.73 2.67
CA ILE A 193 -5.21 24.18 1.34
C ILE A 193 -6.35 24.59 0.40
N LYS A 194 -6.07 25.00 -0.84
CA LYS A 194 -7.11 25.22 -1.85
C LYS A 194 -6.77 24.37 -3.06
N SER A 195 -7.54 23.32 -3.31
CA SER A 195 -7.50 22.59 -4.58
C SER A 195 -8.10 23.49 -5.67
N LYS A 196 -7.31 23.86 -6.68
CA LYS A 196 -7.80 24.48 -7.91
C LYS A 196 -8.03 23.41 -8.97
#